data_AF-A0A812X660-F1
#
_entry.id   AF-A0A812X660-F1
#
_cell.length_a   1.000
_cell.length_b   1.000
_cell.length_c   1.000
_cell.angle_alpha   90.00
_cell.angle_beta   90.00
_cell.angle_gamma   90.00
#
_symmetry.space_group_name_H-M   'P 1'
#
loop_
_entity.id
_entity.type
_entity.pdbx_description
1 polymer ?
#
loop_
_entity_poly.entity_id
_entity_poly.type
_entity_poly.pdbx_seq_one_letter_code
_entity_poly.pdbx_strand_id
1 'polypeptide(L)'
;MKGRTTNWSRARRAAKRMLDPTYSLKSFYDDCLASFPELLLYGADDGGLVSSGRSSMEEYQRTMGALFAVFWFMRRKMGGAESFCFGVDDEWEPLNARSKQPRRKKEEIAKRQTFFNEVEWERIDELLHDAGLLCDGVQGHDEERVLAMLVLTAIHDIMKLVPLLPTVAPDHAPYRGYKVGETIHDHDIALSYVLDHYSYALPSYHELSKKQQDSIRFTQCKMEYNMGWLVQAEAPPGALFTKFKECMEDGGVEPADVAFYFCHWLTDLAGAEPYPQEGCEKFVLKFPRTVLSSFIKSFKIVGELAVKSESQVLEDYLVWRWTSHQPSLGVVPGDRGSIAALRLVVMAQGDSQAILRALTTVPLQDRDVLEDELAHTGCKEQLFELENFPEGTVPMGPAILIYYAPALMQKAGKSDPSSAMRILAEIFRQARQLWPMLPSSAGTVVTVRIDVLKELEVKLITAATPGEVWALEKTSSRDAEVKKVSLGSEALSQAFLAGNKVRMLNFTKMPYNNSIGMKGIQTTWRKKESKSQNLDAGSSRF
;
A
#
# COMPACT_ATOMS: atom_id res chain seq x y z
N MET A 1 14.62 26.83 14.93
CA MET A 1 15.95 26.20 14.77
C MET A 1 17.14 27.16 14.74
N LYS A 2 16.96 28.50 14.65
CA LYS A 2 18.08 29.46 14.65
C LYS A 2 19.05 29.24 15.83
N GLY A 3 20.34 29.09 15.52
CA GLY A 3 21.41 28.86 16.51
C GLY A 3 21.50 27.44 17.06
N ARG A 4 20.63 26.51 16.64
CA ARG A 4 20.78 25.08 16.92
C ARG A 4 21.64 24.44 15.84
N THR A 5 22.44 23.46 16.22
CA THR A 5 23.32 22.68 15.33
C THR A 5 23.21 21.21 15.67
N THR A 6 23.40 20.36 14.68
CA THR A 6 23.45 18.90 14.90
C THR A 6 24.72 18.54 15.64
N ASN A 7 24.62 17.68 16.66
CA ASN A 7 25.80 17.12 17.29
C ASN A 7 26.34 15.96 16.45
N TRP A 8 27.11 16.29 15.40
CA TRP A 8 27.65 15.31 14.46
C TRP A 8 28.51 14.23 15.10
N SER A 9 29.18 14.52 16.23
CA SER A 9 29.96 13.52 16.94
C SER A 9 29.08 12.38 17.46
N ARG A 10 27.89 12.73 18.00
CA ARG A 10 26.89 11.78 18.49
C ARG A 10 26.15 11.11 17.33
N ALA A 11 25.79 11.86 16.29
CA ALA A 11 25.07 11.32 15.14
C ALA A 11 25.92 10.25 14.42
N ARG A 12 27.20 10.55 14.19
CA ARG A 12 28.16 9.61 13.58
C ARG A 12 28.47 8.44 14.51
N ARG A 13 28.55 8.66 15.83
CA ARG A 13 28.68 7.56 16.80
C ARG A 13 27.49 6.61 16.71
N ALA A 14 26.27 7.13 16.62
CA ALA A 14 25.07 6.30 16.50
C ALA A 14 25.06 5.47 15.22
N ALA A 15 25.33 6.10 14.07
CA ALA A 15 25.42 5.41 12.80
C ALA A 15 26.53 4.35 12.80
N LYS A 16 27.73 4.69 13.27
CA LYS A 16 28.90 3.80 13.31
C LYS A 16 28.72 2.57 14.20
N ARG A 17 28.04 2.70 15.34
CA ARG A 17 27.96 1.62 16.33
C ARG A 17 26.75 0.70 16.16
N MET A 18 25.98 0.83 15.07
CA MET A 18 24.76 0.02 14.84
C MET A 18 24.97 -1.48 15.00
N LEU A 19 26.12 -2.03 14.58
CA LEU A 19 26.43 -3.47 14.68
C LEU A 19 27.40 -3.81 15.84
N ASP A 20 27.75 -2.85 16.71
CA ASP A 20 28.62 -3.07 17.88
C ASP A 20 27.83 -3.81 18.99
N PRO A 21 28.24 -5.01 19.43
CA PRO A 21 27.53 -5.76 20.48
C PRO A 21 27.37 -5.01 21.80
N THR A 22 28.26 -4.08 22.11
CA THR A 22 28.25 -3.28 23.35
C THR A 22 27.40 -2.01 23.24
N TYR A 23 26.84 -1.72 22.06
CA TYR A 23 25.99 -0.57 21.84
C TYR A 23 24.52 -0.93 22.08
N SER A 24 24.00 -0.54 23.24
CA SER A 24 22.63 -0.80 23.66
C SER A 24 21.61 0.15 23.04
N LEU A 25 20.33 -0.25 23.04
CA LEU A 25 19.24 0.62 22.61
C LEU A 25 19.18 1.92 23.42
N LYS A 26 19.45 1.85 24.74
CA LYS A 26 19.57 3.05 25.59
C LYS A 26 20.65 4.02 25.09
N SER A 27 21.83 3.48 24.74
CA SER A 27 22.93 4.31 24.21
C SER A 27 22.57 4.95 22.87
N PHE A 28 21.82 4.22 22.03
CA PHE A 28 21.28 4.73 20.78
C PHE A 28 20.24 5.83 20.98
N TYR A 29 19.29 5.63 21.88
CA TYR A 29 18.33 6.65 22.30
C TYR A 29 19.02 7.93 22.76
N ASP A 30 19.98 7.80 23.70
CA ASP A 30 20.73 8.92 24.25
C ASP A 30 21.51 9.68 23.15
N ASP A 31 22.11 8.95 22.19
CA ASP A 31 22.80 9.58 21.06
C ASP A 31 21.83 10.29 20.12
N CYS A 32 20.72 9.67 19.70
CA CYS A 32 19.73 10.30 18.82
C CYS A 32 19.19 11.61 19.42
N LEU A 33 18.81 11.58 20.70
CA LEU A 33 18.27 12.75 21.40
C LEU A 33 19.31 13.88 21.51
N ALA A 34 20.58 13.55 21.75
CA ALA A 34 21.67 14.52 21.80
C ALA A 34 22.11 15.02 20.41
N SER A 35 21.81 14.25 19.35
CA SER A 35 22.25 14.51 17.98
C SER A 35 21.36 15.48 17.24
N PHE A 36 20.06 15.21 17.22
CA PHE A 36 19.11 15.81 16.30
C PHE A 36 18.26 16.87 17.01
N PRO A 37 18.58 18.18 16.86
CA PRO A 37 17.82 19.24 17.51
C PRO A 37 16.37 19.32 17.02
N GLU A 38 16.06 18.76 15.85
CA GLU A 38 14.72 18.69 15.27
C GLU A 38 13.74 17.88 16.16
N LEU A 39 14.23 16.89 16.91
CA LEU A 39 13.41 16.11 17.84
C LEU A 39 12.82 16.98 18.98
N LEU A 40 13.43 18.12 19.29
CA LEU A 40 12.93 19.05 20.30
C LEU A 40 11.70 19.84 19.81
N LEU A 41 11.43 19.85 18.50
CA LEU A 41 10.29 20.58 17.94
C LEU A 41 8.95 20.00 18.40
N TYR A 42 8.89 18.69 18.65
CA TYR A 42 7.70 18.05 19.21
C TYR A 42 7.37 18.51 20.63
N GLY A 43 8.36 19.00 21.39
CA GLY A 43 8.16 19.51 22.74
C GLY A 43 7.83 21.00 22.81
N ALA A 44 7.78 21.70 21.67
CA ALA A 44 7.57 23.15 21.62
C ALA A 44 6.08 23.56 21.61
N ASP A 45 5.16 22.60 21.62
CA ASP A 45 3.72 22.83 21.53
C ASP A 45 3.02 22.54 22.86
N ASP A 46 2.61 23.60 23.57
CA ASP A 46 1.91 23.58 24.87
C ASP A 46 0.39 23.32 24.72
N GLY A 47 -0.03 22.53 23.72
CA GLY A 47 -1.43 22.07 23.59
C GLY A 47 -2.10 22.29 22.23
N GLY A 48 -1.35 22.58 21.17
CA GLY A 48 -1.84 22.58 19.79
C GLY A 48 -2.18 21.18 19.28
N LEU A 49 -3.25 21.11 18.48
CA LEU A 49 -3.60 19.92 17.70
C LEU A 49 -2.61 19.79 16.52
N VAL A 50 -1.96 18.63 16.37
CA VAL A 50 -1.23 18.33 15.13
C VAL A 50 -2.21 17.97 14.01
N SER A 51 -1.79 18.10 12.75
CA SER A 51 -2.65 17.85 11.58
C SER A 51 -3.20 16.41 11.52
N SER A 52 -2.57 15.46 12.21
CA SER A 52 -3.01 14.07 12.34
C SER A 52 -4.14 13.86 13.37
N GLY A 53 -4.51 14.89 14.14
CA GLY A 53 -5.47 14.80 15.25
C GLY A 53 -4.90 14.19 16.54
N ARG A 54 -3.59 13.93 16.58
CA ARG A 54 -2.86 13.42 17.76
C ARG A 54 -2.28 14.54 18.61
N SER A 55 -1.65 14.19 19.73
CA SER A 55 -0.79 15.11 20.47
C SER A 55 0.63 15.16 19.89
N SER A 56 1.33 16.27 20.10
CA SER A 56 2.75 16.42 19.73
C SER A 56 3.65 15.35 20.38
N MET A 57 3.35 14.97 21.63
CA MET A 57 4.04 13.90 22.34
C MET A 57 3.83 12.52 21.71
N GLU A 58 2.63 12.23 21.20
CA GLU A 58 2.40 10.97 20.47
C GLU A 58 3.21 10.94 19.17
N GLU A 59 3.30 12.04 18.42
CA GLU A 59 4.14 12.11 17.21
C GLU A 59 5.64 11.99 17.52
N TYR A 60 6.10 12.56 18.64
CA TYR A 60 7.45 12.31 19.16
C TYR A 60 7.69 10.83 19.43
N GLN A 61 6.77 10.16 20.15
CA GLN A 61 6.91 8.73 20.47
C GLN A 61 6.91 7.86 19.21
N ARG A 62 6.10 8.20 18.20
CA ARG A 62 6.08 7.49 16.92
C ARG A 62 7.40 7.67 16.16
N THR A 63 7.93 8.88 16.12
CA THR A 63 9.24 9.19 15.53
C THR A 63 10.36 8.39 16.21
N MET A 64 10.33 8.31 17.55
CA MET A 64 11.26 7.48 18.31
C MET A 64 11.08 5.98 18.04
N GLY A 65 9.84 5.51 17.86
CA GLY A 65 9.55 4.15 17.46
C GLY A 65 10.12 3.80 16.08
N ALA A 66 10.05 4.73 15.13
CA ALA A 66 10.68 4.56 13.81
C ALA A 66 12.20 4.48 13.93
N LEU A 67 12.83 5.34 14.75
CA LEU A 67 14.27 5.26 15.03
C LEU A 67 14.67 3.91 15.67
N PHE A 68 13.85 3.40 16.60
CA PHE A 68 14.09 2.09 17.22
C PHE A 68 13.94 0.97 16.20
N ALA A 69 12.98 1.06 15.28
CA ALA A 69 12.83 0.09 14.20
C ALA A 69 14.07 0.04 13.29
N VAL A 70 14.68 1.19 12.95
CA VAL A 70 15.97 1.23 12.23
C VAL A 70 17.05 0.46 13.02
N PHE A 71 17.20 0.74 14.32
CA PHE A 71 18.16 0.06 15.18
C PHE A 71 17.91 -1.46 15.27
N TRP A 72 16.65 -1.88 15.43
CA TRP A 72 16.28 -3.28 15.56
C TRP A 72 16.45 -4.08 14.28
N PHE A 73 16.11 -3.52 13.11
CA PHE A 73 16.34 -4.19 11.83
C PHE A 73 17.83 -4.38 11.55
N MET A 74 18.65 -3.34 11.76
CA MET A 74 20.11 -3.45 11.65
C MET A 74 20.68 -4.53 12.57
N ARG A 75 20.07 -4.72 13.76
CA ARG A 75 20.55 -5.65 14.80
C ARG A 75 19.71 -6.92 14.89
N ARG A 76 19.07 -7.35 13.80
CA ARG A 76 18.13 -8.48 13.80
C ARG A 76 18.68 -9.73 14.50
N LYS A 77 19.91 -10.13 14.18
CA LYS A 77 20.59 -11.32 14.75
C LYS A 77 21.21 -11.10 16.13
N MET A 78 21.06 -9.92 16.72
CA MET A 78 21.66 -9.47 17.98
C MET A 78 20.61 -9.02 19.00
N GLY A 79 19.44 -9.68 19.01
CA GLY A 79 18.32 -9.31 19.88
C GLY A 79 17.36 -8.26 19.27
N GLY A 80 17.64 -7.78 18.05
CA GLY A 80 16.79 -6.81 17.36
C GLY A 80 15.43 -7.39 16.97
N ALA A 81 15.38 -8.64 16.49
CA ALA A 81 14.11 -9.30 16.16
C ALA A 81 13.22 -9.49 17.41
N GLU A 82 13.83 -9.87 18.53
CA GLU A 82 13.18 -9.98 19.83
C GLU A 82 12.64 -8.63 20.29
N SER A 83 13.48 -7.59 20.28
CA SER A 83 13.08 -6.23 20.68
C SER A 83 11.95 -5.69 19.80
N PHE A 84 12.02 -5.92 18.49
CA PHE A 84 10.96 -5.56 17.55
C PHE A 84 9.62 -6.22 17.88
N CYS A 85 9.65 -7.50 18.26
CA CYS A 85 8.43 -8.29 18.50
C CYS A 85 7.87 -8.13 19.92
N PHE A 86 8.73 -7.98 20.93
CA PHE A 86 8.37 -8.08 22.34
C PHE A 86 8.71 -6.82 23.15
N GLY A 87 9.42 -5.87 22.57
CA GLY A 87 9.89 -4.67 23.26
C GLY A 87 11.14 -4.91 24.10
N VAL A 88 11.40 -3.98 25.01
CA VAL A 88 12.52 -4.01 25.95
C VAL A 88 12.03 -3.85 27.40
N ASP A 89 12.82 -4.29 28.37
CA ASP A 89 12.56 -4.05 29.80
C ASP A 89 13.04 -2.67 30.27
N ASP A 90 12.93 -2.42 31.59
CA ASP A 90 13.36 -1.17 32.23
C ASP A 90 14.88 -0.96 32.13
N GLU A 91 15.63 -2.05 31.96
CA GLU A 91 17.08 -2.07 31.71
C GLU A 91 17.43 -1.91 30.22
N TRP A 92 16.44 -1.77 29.35
CA TRP A 92 16.56 -1.66 27.89
C TRP A 92 17.09 -2.92 27.20
N GLU A 93 16.92 -4.08 27.83
CA GLU A 93 17.29 -5.38 27.29
C GLU A 93 16.13 -6.02 26.51
N PRO A 94 16.42 -6.80 25.45
CA PRO A 94 15.38 -7.43 24.63
C PRO A 94 14.47 -8.38 25.42
N LEU A 95 13.16 -8.19 25.29
CA LEU A 95 12.15 -9.10 25.84
C LEU A 95 11.92 -10.28 24.91
N ASN A 96 11.35 -11.37 25.45
CA ASN A 96 10.91 -12.52 24.66
C ASN A 96 9.63 -13.13 25.24
N ALA A 97 9.11 -14.20 24.63
CA ALA A 97 7.87 -14.85 25.08
C ALA A 97 7.91 -15.41 26.52
N ARG A 98 9.09 -15.54 27.13
CA ARG A 98 9.28 -16.02 28.51
C ARG A 98 9.48 -14.88 29.51
N SER A 99 9.57 -13.63 29.04
CA SER A 99 9.71 -12.48 29.92
C SER A 99 8.53 -12.36 30.88
N LYS A 100 8.82 -12.15 32.17
CA LYS A 100 7.80 -12.06 33.22
C LYS A 100 7.14 -10.68 33.27
N GLN A 101 7.83 -9.66 32.78
CA GLN A 101 7.38 -8.28 32.69
C GLN A 101 7.66 -7.72 31.29
N PRO A 102 6.81 -6.82 30.78
CA PRO A 102 5.49 -6.48 31.33
C PRO A 102 4.52 -7.69 31.24
N ARG A 103 3.55 -7.75 32.15
CA ARG A 103 2.55 -8.83 32.15
C ARG A 103 1.62 -8.69 30.94
N ARG A 104 1.74 -9.61 29.98
CA ARG A 104 0.90 -9.66 28.77
C ARG A 104 -0.10 -10.80 28.81
N LYS A 105 -1.22 -10.64 28.10
CA LYS A 105 -2.22 -11.70 27.95
C LYS A 105 -1.64 -12.85 27.12
N LYS A 106 -2.09 -14.08 27.36
CA LYS A 106 -1.59 -15.27 26.65
C LYS A 106 -1.79 -15.16 25.14
N GLU A 107 -2.91 -14.58 24.72
CA GLU A 107 -3.24 -14.39 23.31
C GLU A 107 -2.30 -13.40 22.63
N GLU A 108 -1.88 -12.35 23.35
CA GLU A 108 -0.92 -11.37 22.85
C GLU A 108 0.48 -11.98 22.71
N ILE A 109 0.95 -12.70 23.73
CA ILE A 109 2.24 -13.41 23.68
C ILE A 109 2.25 -14.39 22.49
N ALA A 110 1.16 -15.11 22.27
CA ALA A 110 1.01 -16.01 21.14
C ALA A 110 1.12 -15.24 19.81
N LYS A 111 0.43 -14.10 19.64
CA LYS A 111 0.54 -13.27 18.44
C LYS A 111 1.97 -12.78 18.19
N ARG A 112 2.65 -12.27 19.22
CA ARG A 112 4.05 -11.80 19.13
C ARG A 112 4.99 -12.93 18.73
N GLN A 113 4.85 -14.11 19.35
CA GLN A 113 5.65 -15.29 19.00
C GLN A 113 5.38 -15.79 17.58
N THR A 114 4.11 -15.81 17.17
CA THR A 114 3.68 -16.17 15.83
C THR A 114 4.23 -15.21 14.78
N PHE A 115 4.28 -13.91 15.07
CA PHE A 115 4.94 -12.93 14.20
C PHE A 115 6.45 -13.19 14.12
N PHE A 116 7.12 -13.31 15.27
CA PHE A 116 8.56 -13.57 15.35
C PHE A 116 9.00 -14.79 14.53
N ASN A 117 8.20 -15.86 14.55
CA ASN A 117 8.52 -17.11 13.86
C ASN A 117 8.23 -17.09 12.36
N GLU A 118 7.24 -16.32 11.91
CA GLU A 118 6.69 -16.46 10.55
C GLU A 118 6.91 -15.22 9.66
N VAL A 119 7.39 -14.11 10.21
CA VAL A 119 7.76 -12.96 9.38
C VAL A 119 9.00 -13.29 8.54
N GLU A 120 9.04 -12.77 7.32
CA GLU A 120 10.12 -13.00 6.36
C GLU A 120 11.32 -12.08 6.65
N TRP A 121 11.97 -12.33 7.78
CA TRP A 121 13.14 -11.60 8.27
C TRP A 121 14.25 -11.44 7.22
N GLU A 122 14.51 -12.50 6.45
CA GLU A 122 15.53 -12.50 5.41
C GLU A 122 15.24 -11.49 4.30
N ARG A 123 13.97 -11.27 3.95
CA ARG A 123 13.60 -10.25 2.97
C ARG A 123 13.77 -8.83 3.50
N ILE A 124 13.62 -8.65 4.81
CA ILE A 124 13.91 -7.37 5.46
C ILE A 124 15.43 -7.13 5.41
N ASP A 125 16.26 -8.14 5.69
CA ASP A 125 17.71 -8.04 5.53
C ASP A 125 18.07 -7.69 4.06
N GLU A 126 17.51 -8.40 3.07
CA GLU A 126 17.70 -8.11 1.65
C GLU A 126 17.37 -6.65 1.32
N LEU A 127 16.26 -6.12 1.84
CA LEU A 127 15.89 -4.72 1.64
C LEU A 127 16.93 -3.75 2.24
N LEU A 128 17.47 -4.06 3.42
CA LEU A 128 18.52 -3.26 4.05
C LEU A 128 19.83 -3.32 3.26
N HIS A 129 20.17 -4.45 2.66
CA HIS A 129 21.30 -4.60 1.74
C HIS A 129 21.08 -3.80 0.45
N ASP A 130 19.91 -3.94 -0.18
CA ASP A 130 19.55 -3.22 -1.41
C ASP A 130 19.55 -1.70 -1.17
N ALA A 131 19.13 -1.24 0.02
CA ALA A 131 19.17 0.16 0.41
C ALA A 131 20.59 0.70 0.70
N GLY A 132 21.60 -0.17 0.73
CA GLY A 132 22.97 0.15 1.10
C GLY A 132 23.17 0.38 2.60
N LEU A 133 22.21 0.00 3.45
CA LEU A 133 22.36 0.11 4.91
C LEU A 133 23.26 -1.01 5.44
N LEU A 134 23.08 -2.24 4.95
CA LEU A 134 23.96 -3.37 5.24
C LEU A 134 24.88 -3.67 4.05
N CYS A 135 26.05 -4.24 4.32
CA CYS A 135 27.02 -4.61 3.29
C CYS A 135 27.21 -6.13 3.21
N ASP A 136 27.49 -6.64 1.99
CA ASP A 136 27.78 -8.05 1.76
C ASP A 136 29.16 -8.45 2.31
N GLY A 137 29.18 -9.40 3.25
CA GLY A 137 30.41 -9.91 3.88
C GLY A 137 30.92 -9.06 5.06
N VAL A 138 31.45 -9.74 6.10
CA VAL A 138 31.91 -9.21 7.41
C VAL A 138 30.99 -8.15 8.01
N GLN A 139 30.05 -8.53 8.90
CA GLN A 139 29.18 -7.66 9.76
C GLN A 139 29.45 -6.14 9.62
N GLY A 140 29.03 -5.57 8.50
CA GLY A 140 29.42 -4.23 8.09
C GLY A 140 28.24 -3.49 7.53
N HIS A 141 28.28 -2.18 7.67
CA HIS A 141 27.23 -1.27 7.24
C HIS A 141 27.84 0.03 6.74
N ASP A 142 27.14 0.75 5.87
CA ASP A 142 27.56 2.06 5.41
C ASP A 142 27.16 3.13 6.44
N GLU A 143 28.17 3.71 7.11
CA GLU A 143 27.95 4.72 8.16
C GLU A 143 27.20 5.95 7.65
N GLU A 144 27.46 6.41 6.41
CA GLU A 144 26.81 7.59 5.83
C GLU A 144 25.36 7.29 5.43
N ARG A 145 25.10 6.09 4.91
CA ARG A 145 23.75 5.65 4.54
C ARG A 145 22.86 5.47 5.75
N VAL A 146 23.38 4.85 6.80
CA VAL A 146 22.68 4.73 8.09
C VAL A 146 22.43 6.12 8.69
N LEU A 147 23.43 7.01 8.66
CA LEU A 147 23.29 8.38 9.15
C LEU A 147 22.18 9.14 8.39
N ALA A 148 22.10 8.99 7.07
CA ALA A 148 21.02 9.57 6.26
C ALA A 148 19.64 9.03 6.68
N MET A 149 19.51 7.72 6.92
CA MET A 149 18.27 7.13 7.41
C MET A 149 17.87 7.72 8.76
N LEU A 150 18.81 7.83 9.71
CA LEU A 150 18.54 8.43 11.03
C LEU A 150 18.10 9.89 10.93
N VAL A 151 18.74 10.69 10.09
CA VAL A 151 18.35 12.09 9.86
C VAL A 151 16.96 12.18 9.26
N LEU A 152 16.68 11.40 8.20
CA LEU A 152 15.37 11.35 7.58
C LEU A 152 14.29 10.98 8.61
N THR A 153 14.50 9.90 9.38
CA THR A 153 13.55 9.48 10.40
C THR A 153 13.33 10.57 11.45
N ALA A 154 14.37 11.32 11.85
CA ALA A 154 14.23 12.41 12.83
C ALA A 154 13.41 13.60 12.31
N ILE A 155 13.37 13.84 10.99
CA ILE A 155 12.72 15.02 10.39
C ILE A 155 11.42 14.73 9.64
N HIS A 156 11.16 13.49 9.22
CA HIS A 156 10.09 13.18 8.25
C HIS A 156 8.70 13.70 8.67
N ASP A 157 8.41 13.64 9.97
CA ASP A 157 7.08 13.95 10.51
C ASP A 157 6.97 15.29 11.23
N ILE A 158 8.03 16.11 11.28
CA ILE A 158 7.99 17.39 12.01
C ILE A 158 6.96 18.36 11.42
N MET A 159 6.66 18.25 10.12
CA MET A 159 5.66 19.09 9.45
C MET A 159 4.22 18.70 9.77
N LYS A 160 3.98 17.65 10.57
CA LYS A 160 2.66 17.43 11.17
C LYS A 160 2.32 18.49 12.24
N LEU A 161 3.33 19.17 12.77
CA LEU A 161 3.18 20.30 13.70
C LEU A 161 2.69 21.53 12.93
N VAL A 162 1.41 21.87 13.06
CA VAL A 162 0.76 22.98 12.33
C VAL A 162 1.55 24.30 12.41
N PRO A 163 2.14 24.71 13.56
CA PRO A 163 2.92 25.94 13.65
C PRO A 163 4.19 25.96 12.78
N LEU A 164 4.66 24.81 12.28
CA LEU A 164 5.86 24.69 11.45
C LEU A 164 5.55 24.72 9.95
N LEU A 165 4.28 24.65 9.55
CA LEU A 165 3.89 24.58 8.15
C LEU A 165 4.36 25.83 7.38
N PRO A 166 5.08 25.68 6.27
CA PRO A 166 5.61 26.80 5.52
C PRO A 166 4.53 27.45 4.66
N THR A 167 4.75 28.73 4.36
CA THR A 167 4.01 29.48 3.35
C THR A 167 4.87 29.65 2.10
N VAL A 168 4.27 29.50 0.91
CA VAL A 168 5.00 29.65 -0.35
C VAL A 168 5.46 31.09 -0.55
N ALA A 169 6.78 31.29 -0.56
CA ALA A 169 7.42 32.56 -0.86
C ALA A 169 7.27 32.97 -2.33
N PRO A 170 7.31 34.28 -2.65
CA PRO A 170 7.18 34.79 -4.02
C PRO A 170 8.12 34.12 -5.04
N ASP A 171 9.39 33.93 -4.66
CA ASP A 171 10.42 33.42 -5.56
C ASP A 171 10.34 31.90 -5.81
N HIS A 172 9.48 31.19 -5.08
CA HIS A 172 9.30 29.74 -5.20
C HIS A 172 7.94 29.35 -5.79
N ALA A 173 7.11 30.31 -6.17
CA ALA A 173 5.77 30.03 -6.70
C ALA A 173 5.76 29.84 -8.22
N PRO A 174 4.87 28.98 -8.75
CA PRO A 174 4.05 28.03 -8.00
C PRO A 174 4.91 26.86 -7.49
N TYR A 175 4.59 26.33 -6.31
CA TYR A 175 5.23 25.13 -5.78
C TYR A 175 4.23 23.97 -5.71
N ARG A 176 4.36 22.98 -6.59
CA ARG A 176 3.48 21.79 -6.65
C ARG A 176 1.97 22.12 -6.60
N GLY A 177 1.58 23.21 -7.26
CA GLY A 177 0.19 23.68 -7.34
C GLY A 177 -0.19 24.75 -6.32
N TYR A 178 0.63 25.01 -5.31
CA TYR A 178 0.42 26.08 -4.34
C TYR A 178 0.91 27.43 -4.87
N LYS A 179 0.14 28.49 -4.63
CA LYS A 179 0.42 29.88 -5.02
C LYS A 179 1.16 30.63 -3.93
N VAL A 180 1.72 31.78 -4.30
CA VAL A 180 2.35 32.73 -3.35
C VAL A 180 1.40 33.01 -2.18
N GLY A 181 1.92 32.91 -0.95
CA GLY A 181 1.15 33.20 0.26
C GLY A 181 0.25 32.07 0.75
N GLU A 182 0.13 30.96 0.01
CA GLU A 182 -0.60 29.78 0.49
C GLU A 182 0.25 28.96 1.47
N THR A 183 -0.37 28.54 2.58
CA THR A 183 0.23 27.59 3.52
C THR A 183 0.10 26.19 2.97
N ILE A 184 1.21 25.45 2.99
CA ILE A 184 1.24 24.05 2.56
C ILE A 184 0.77 23.19 3.73
N HIS A 185 -0.46 22.68 3.67
CA HIS A 185 -1.04 21.87 4.75
C HIS A 185 -0.70 20.38 4.67
N ASP A 186 -0.34 19.90 3.50
CA ASP A 186 0.16 18.54 3.31
C ASP A 186 1.59 18.45 3.88
N HIS A 187 1.77 17.66 4.94
CA HIS A 187 3.03 17.59 5.67
C HIS A 187 4.22 17.09 4.83
N ASP A 188 4.00 16.18 3.88
CA ASP A 188 5.06 15.65 3.01
C ASP A 188 5.50 16.74 2.01
N ILE A 189 4.54 17.46 1.43
CA ILE A 189 4.83 18.60 0.54
C ILE A 189 5.49 19.74 1.32
N ALA A 190 5.05 20.00 2.55
CA ALA A 190 5.61 21.01 3.43
C ALA A 190 7.08 20.70 3.76
N LEU A 191 7.39 19.44 4.08
CA LEU A 191 8.77 19.03 4.34
C LEU A 191 9.60 19.16 3.07
N SER A 192 9.11 18.66 1.93
CA SER A 192 9.80 18.80 0.64
C SER A 192 10.11 20.27 0.31
N TYR A 193 9.19 21.20 0.57
CA TYR A 193 9.41 22.62 0.34
C TYR A 193 10.57 23.18 1.19
N VAL A 194 10.64 22.77 2.45
CA VAL A 194 11.74 23.16 3.35
C VAL A 194 13.06 22.52 2.90
N LEU A 195 13.07 21.25 2.49
CA LEU A 195 14.28 20.59 1.97
C LEU A 195 14.81 21.27 0.70
N ASP A 196 13.92 21.68 -0.21
CA ASP A 196 14.26 22.30 -1.49
C ASP A 196 14.80 23.73 -1.34
N HIS A 197 14.16 24.54 -0.48
CA HIS A 197 14.37 25.98 -0.45
C HIS A 197 15.00 26.52 0.83
N TYR A 198 14.84 25.79 1.93
CA TYR A 198 15.21 26.25 3.28
C TYR A 198 15.94 25.16 4.05
N SER A 199 16.79 24.37 3.37
CA SER A 199 17.49 23.24 3.98
C SER A 199 18.23 23.63 5.26
N TYR A 200 18.80 24.84 5.31
CA TYR A 200 19.48 25.43 6.47
C TYR A 200 18.60 25.53 7.73
N ALA A 201 17.27 25.47 7.60
CA ALA A 201 16.34 25.44 8.73
C ALA A 201 16.34 24.09 9.46
N LEU A 202 16.85 23.03 8.82
CA LEU A 202 16.99 21.67 9.34
C LEU A 202 18.48 21.30 9.35
N PRO A 203 19.25 21.68 10.40
CA PRO A 203 20.69 21.48 10.47
C PRO A 203 21.14 20.04 10.16
N SER A 204 20.38 19.05 10.66
CA SER A 204 20.72 17.64 10.49
C SER A 204 20.66 17.20 9.03
N TYR A 205 19.78 17.81 8.23
CA TYR A 205 19.69 17.57 6.78
C TYR A 205 20.69 18.42 6.00
N HIS A 206 20.80 19.72 6.33
CA HIS A 206 21.59 20.69 5.58
C HIS A 206 23.07 20.32 5.46
N GLU A 207 23.64 19.75 6.53
CA GLU A 207 25.07 19.45 6.58
C GLU A 207 25.40 18.01 6.13
N LEU A 208 24.40 17.23 5.67
CA LEU A 208 24.65 15.95 5.00
C LEU A 208 25.36 16.15 3.66
N SER A 209 26.05 15.10 3.19
CA SER A 209 26.58 15.10 1.83
C SER A 209 25.46 15.22 0.78
N LYS A 210 25.78 15.80 -0.37
CA LYS A 210 24.81 16.01 -1.45
C LYS A 210 24.10 14.71 -1.86
N LYS A 211 24.85 13.60 -2.00
CA LYS A 211 24.28 12.29 -2.33
C LYS A 211 23.20 11.86 -1.33
N GLN A 212 23.44 12.00 -0.02
CA GLN A 212 22.44 11.62 0.98
C GLN A 212 21.28 12.61 1.05
N GLN A 213 21.52 13.90 0.83
CA GLN A 213 20.45 14.89 0.71
C GLN A 213 19.51 14.57 -0.46
N ASP A 214 20.05 14.07 -1.57
CA ASP A 214 19.30 13.70 -2.77
C ASP A 214 18.42 12.48 -2.50
N SER A 215 18.94 11.44 -1.83
CA SER A 215 18.16 10.26 -1.41
C SER A 215 17.01 10.60 -0.45
N ILE A 216 17.25 11.51 0.50
CA ILE A 216 16.21 12.01 1.41
C ILE A 216 15.14 12.80 0.64
N ARG A 217 15.54 13.67 -0.30
CA ARG A 217 14.56 14.41 -1.13
C ARG A 217 13.75 13.48 -2.00
N PHE A 218 14.34 12.43 -2.57
CA PHE A 218 13.59 11.41 -3.29
C PHE A 218 12.55 10.75 -2.38
N THR A 219 12.91 10.37 -1.15
CA THR A 219 11.98 9.75 -0.20
C THR A 219 10.80 10.68 0.17
N GLN A 220 11.03 12.00 0.16
CA GLN A 220 10.05 13.03 0.54
C GLN A 220 9.41 13.73 -0.67
N CYS A 221 9.73 13.31 -1.91
CA CYS A 221 9.09 13.89 -3.08
C CYS A 221 7.67 13.34 -3.22
N LYS A 222 6.78 14.12 -3.84
CA LYS A 222 5.40 13.70 -4.07
C LYS A 222 5.37 12.68 -5.19
N MET A 223 5.64 11.42 -4.86
CA MET A 223 5.70 10.33 -5.83
C MET A 223 4.31 9.84 -6.28
N GLU A 224 3.24 10.26 -5.59
CA GLU A 224 1.86 9.78 -5.76
C GLU A 224 1.73 8.25 -5.73
N TYR A 225 2.73 7.59 -5.14
CA TYR A 225 2.80 6.14 -5.02
C TYR A 225 2.01 5.65 -3.82
N ASN A 226 1.04 4.78 -4.05
CA ASN A 226 0.28 4.12 -2.99
C ASN A 226 0.53 2.61 -3.02
N MET A 227 1.30 2.13 -2.05
CA MET A 227 1.61 0.71 -1.97
C MET A 227 0.38 -0.18 -1.70
N GLY A 228 -0.65 0.34 -1.00
CA GLY A 228 -1.91 -0.36 -0.82
C GLY A 228 -2.60 -0.65 -2.15
N TRP A 229 -2.55 0.29 -3.11
CA TRP A 229 -3.09 0.10 -4.44
C TRP A 229 -2.40 -1.04 -5.20
N LEU A 230 -1.07 -1.17 -5.09
CA LEU A 230 -0.35 -2.32 -5.65
C LEU A 230 -0.74 -3.61 -4.94
N VAL A 231 -0.65 -3.64 -3.60
CA VAL A 231 -0.82 -4.86 -2.80
C VAL A 231 -2.22 -5.47 -2.97
N GLN A 232 -3.21 -4.63 -3.29
CA GLN A 232 -4.60 -5.00 -3.53
C GLN A 232 -4.99 -5.02 -5.01
N ALA A 233 -4.06 -4.75 -5.94
CA ALA A 233 -4.30 -4.65 -7.38
C ALA A 233 -5.41 -3.65 -7.76
N GLU A 234 -5.60 -2.62 -6.95
CA GLU A 234 -6.71 -1.67 -7.02
C GLU A 234 -6.57 -0.67 -8.16
N ALA A 235 -5.38 -0.11 -8.33
CA ALA A 235 -5.12 0.95 -9.29
C ALA A 235 -4.61 0.43 -10.63
N PRO A 236 -4.96 1.09 -11.74
CA PRO A 236 -4.26 0.86 -13.01
C PRO A 236 -2.79 1.34 -12.90
N PRO A 237 -1.86 0.75 -13.68
CA PRO A 237 -0.44 1.09 -13.67
C PRO A 237 -0.14 2.59 -13.73
N GLY A 238 -0.87 3.36 -14.54
CA GLY A 238 -0.62 4.80 -14.71
C GLY A 238 -0.91 5.63 -13.47
N ALA A 239 -1.92 5.23 -12.68
CA ALA A 239 -2.17 5.87 -11.39
C ALA A 239 -1.15 5.44 -10.33
N LEU A 240 -0.63 4.23 -10.46
CA LEU A 240 0.24 3.63 -9.46
C LEU A 240 1.70 4.06 -9.63
N PHE A 241 2.22 4.04 -10.86
CA PHE A 241 3.66 4.05 -11.11
C PHE A 241 4.15 5.23 -11.93
N THR A 242 3.33 5.89 -12.76
CA THR A 242 3.85 6.91 -13.71
C THR A 242 4.56 8.06 -12.99
N LYS A 243 3.98 8.64 -11.93
CA LYS A 243 4.66 9.71 -11.18
C LYS A 243 5.87 9.23 -10.39
N PHE A 244 5.81 8.02 -9.84
CA PHE A 244 6.96 7.41 -9.16
C PHE A 244 8.12 7.20 -10.14
N LYS A 245 7.83 6.69 -11.34
CA LYS A 245 8.81 6.44 -12.39
C LYS A 245 9.39 7.73 -12.97
N GLU A 246 8.56 8.75 -13.23
CA GLU A 246 9.04 10.09 -13.60
C GLU A 246 10.04 10.63 -12.55
N CYS A 247 9.74 10.47 -11.25
CA CYS A 247 10.65 10.89 -10.18
C CYS A 247 11.97 10.10 -10.17
N MET A 248 11.94 8.81 -10.52
CA MET A 248 13.15 7.99 -10.66
C MET A 248 14.02 8.46 -11.84
N GLU A 249 13.40 8.71 -12.99
CA GLU A 249 14.07 9.12 -14.23
C GLU A 249 14.63 10.56 -14.13
N ASP A 250 13.84 11.51 -13.63
CA ASP A 250 14.25 12.92 -13.50
C ASP A 250 15.30 13.14 -12.40
N GLY A 251 15.25 12.34 -11.33
CA GLY A 251 16.09 12.51 -10.15
C GLY A 251 17.48 11.89 -10.25
N GLY A 252 17.77 11.11 -11.30
CA GLY A 252 18.99 10.31 -11.37
C GLY A 252 19.09 9.29 -10.23
N VAL A 253 17.95 8.78 -9.79
CA VAL A 253 17.77 7.97 -8.58
C VAL A 253 18.40 6.58 -8.79
N GLU A 254 19.28 6.15 -7.90
CA GLU A 254 19.86 4.81 -7.95
C GLU A 254 18.84 3.78 -7.41
N PRO A 255 18.87 2.50 -7.83
CA PRO A 255 18.02 1.46 -7.24
C PRO A 255 18.11 1.39 -5.70
N ALA A 256 19.28 1.71 -5.15
CA ALA A 256 19.49 1.79 -3.71
C ALA A 256 18.70 2.92 -3.03
N ASP A 257 18.34 3.99 -3.74
CA ASP A 257 17.49 5.07 -3.22
C ASP A 257 16.02 4.65 -3.18
N VAL A 258 15.57 3.84 -4.14
CA VAL A 258 14.24 3.21 -4.11
C VAL A 258 14.12 2.24 -2.93
N ALA A 259 15.14 1.39 -2.73
CA ALA A 259 15.19 0.50 -1.56
C ALA A 259 15.29 1.28 -0.24
N PHE A 260 16.01 2.41 -0.22
CA PHE A 260 16.07 3.32 0.93
C PHE A 260 14.71 3.94 1.25
N TYR A 261 13.95 4.38 0.25
CA TYR A 261 12.56 4.81 0.41
C TYR A 261 11.69 3.72 1.07
N PHE A 262 11.81 2.46 0.63
CA PHE A 262 11.06 1.36 1.22
C PHE A 262 11.54 0.98 2.63
N CYS A 263 12.83 1.09 2.93
CA CYS A 263 13.34 0.96 4.30
C CYS A 263 12.73 2.02 5.22
N HIS A 264 12.69 3.29 4.77
CA HIS A 264 12.04 4.37 5.52
C HIS A 264 10.55 4.08 5.73
N TRP A 265 9.83 3.74 4.67
CA TRP A 265 8.40 3.40 4.75
C TRP A 265 8.13 2.28 5.76
N LEU A 266 8.97 1.23 5.74
CA LEU A 266 8.83 0.09 6.65
C LEU A 266 9.08 0.52 8.11
N THR A 267 10.07 1.36 8.36
CA THR A 267 10.44 1.82 9.72
C THR A 267 9.47 2.85 10.28
N ASP A 268 8.98 3.80 9.47
CA ASP A 268 7.90 4.72 9.86
C ASP A 268 6.63 3.94 10.24
N LEU A 269 6.19 3.01 9.39
CA LEU A 269 5.01 2.21 9.70
C LEU A 269 5.22 1.30 10.93
N ALA A 270 6.44 0.80 11.17
CA ALA A 270 6.78 0.06 12.38
C ALA A 270 6.64 0.91 13.65
N GLY A 271 6.99 2.21 13.55
CA GLY A 271 6.85 3.22 14.60
C GLY A 271 5.48 3.87 14.71
N ALA A 272 4.47 3.40 13.95
CA ALA A 272 3.18 4.09 13.87
C ALA A 272 2.36 4.08 15.17
N GLU A 273 2.70 3.25 16.16
CA GLU A 273 2.04 3.20 17.46
C GLU A 273 2.89 3.91 18.52
N PRO A 274 2.28 4.64 19.47
CA PRO A 274 3.00 5.21 20.61
C PRO A 274 3.56 4.10 21.51
N TYR A 275 4.43 4.45 22.45
CA TYR A 275 5.12 3.51 23.37
C TYR A 275 6.18 2.62 22.71
N PRO A 276 7.28 3.20 22.18
CA PRO A 276 8.28 2.47 21.42
C PRO A 276 9.02 1.39 22.23
N GLN A 277 8.96 1.39 23.56
CA GLN A 277 9.53 0.31 24.39
C GLN A 277 8.75 -1.01 24.33
N GLU A 278 7.48 -1.00 23.89
CA GLU A 278 6.63 -2.20 23.79
C GLU A 278 6.87 -3.03 22.51
N GLY A 279 7.82 -2.60 21.67
CA GLY A 279 8.08 -3.16 20.34
C GLY A 279 7.19 -2.54 19.26
N CYS A 280 7.27 -3.06 18.04
CA CYS A 280 6.53 -2.55 16.88
C CYS A 280 5.09 -3.11 16.84
N GLU A 281 4.25 -2.66 17.77
CA GLU A 281 2.87 -3.15 17.91
C GLU A 281 2.05 -3.05 16.62
N LYS A 282 2.34 -2.05 15.77
CA LYS A 282 1.63 -1.88 14.49
C LYS A 282 1.67 -3.19 13.72
N PHE A 283 2.86 -3.69 13.42
CA PHE A 283 3.02 -4.91 12.64
C PHE A 283 2.69 -6.16 13.43
N VAL A 284 3.06 -6.20 14.71
CA VAL A 284 3.02 -7.42 15.50
C VAL A 284 1.59 -7.75 15.96
N LEU A 285 0.78 -6.74 16.27
CA LEU A 285 -0.54 -6.92 16.89
C LEU A 285 -1.70 -6.40 16.05
N LYS A 286 -1.50 -5.35 15.26
CA LYS A 286 -2.58 -4.55 14.65
C LYS A 286 -2.66 -4.69 13.13
N PHE A 287 -1.59 -5.11 12.46
CA PHE A 287 -1.51 -5.21 11.01
C PHE A 287 -1.67 -6.67 10.54
N PRO A 288 -2.53 -6.96 9.56
CA PRO A 288 -2.66 -8.32 9.05
C PRO A 288 -1.35 -8.84 8.43
N ARG A 289 -0.83 -9.96 8.94
CA ARG A 289 0.47 -10.51 8.51
C ARG A 289 0.51 -10.85 7.02
N THR A 290 -0.56 -11.42 6.46
CA THR A 290 -0.65 -11.74 5.03
C THR A 290 -0.51 -10.50 4.15
N VAL A 291 -1.07 -9.38 4.63
CA VAL A 291 -0.93 -8.08 3.99
C VAL A 291 0.52 -7.61 4.10
N LEU A 292 1.13 -7.60 5.29
CA LEU A 292 2.54 -7.19 5.48
C LEU A 292 3.51 -8.00 4.61
N SER A 293 3.34 -9.33 4.56
CA SER A 293 4.13 -10.20 3.70
C SER A 293 4.02 -9.79 2.23
N SER A 294 2.83 -9.41 1.76
CA SER A 294 2.64 -8.90 0.41
C SER A 294 3.34 -7.55 0.19
N PHE A 295 3.34 -6.65 1.18
CA PHE A 295 4.08 -5.39 1.14
C PHE A 295 5.58 -5.64 0.98
N ILE A 296 6.18 -6.44 1.87
CA ILE A 296 7.62 -6.76 1.85
C ILE A 296 8.03 -7.39 0.52
N LYS A 297 7.22 -8.31 -0.01
CA LYS A 297 7.50 -8.95 -1.31
C LYS A 297 7.37 -8.03 -2.51
N SER A 298 6.51 -7.01 -2.41
CA SER A 298 6.29 -6.07 -3.51
C SER A 298 7.44 -5.10 -3.73
N PHE A 299 8.28 -4.82 -2.72
CA PHE A 299 9.38 -3.84 -2.84
C PHE A 299 10.32 -4.15 -4.01
N LYS A 300 10.73 -5.42 -4.14
CA LYS A 300 11.61 -5.86 -5.23
C LYS A 300 10.97 -5.65 -6.61
N ILE A 301 9.67 -5.92 -6.72
CA ILE A 301 8.93 -5.79 -7.97
C ILE A 301 8.83 -4.31 -8.38
N VAL A 302 8.60 -3.40 -7.43
CA VAL A 302 8.58 -1.96 -7.74
C VAL A 302 9.96 -1.46 -8.17
N GLY A 303 11.05 -2.03 -7.63
CA GLY A 303 12.42 -1.76 -8.08
C GLY A 303 12.64 -2.05 -9.56
N GLU A 304 11.85 -2.93 -10.18
CA GLU A 304 11.96 -3.25 -11.61
C GLU A 304 11.46 -2.13 -12.53
N LEU A 305 10.79 -1.10 -12.00
CA LEU A 305 10.42 0.11 -12.78
C LEU A 305 11.63 0.82 -13.41
N ALA A 306 12.82 0.59 -12.87
CA ALA A 306 14.07 1.10 -13.45
C ALA A 306 14.37 0.53 -14.84
N VAL A 307 13.84 -0.65 -15.19
CA VAL A 307 14.12 -1.35 -16.45
C VAL A 307 12.89 -1.85 -17.19
N LYS A 308 11.72 -1.87 -16.55
CA LYS A 308 10.44 -2.31 -17.12
C LYS A 308 9.45 -1.15 -17.23
N SER A 309 8.45 -1.31 -18.11
CA SER A 309 7.29 -0.42 -18.14
C SER A 309 6.38 -0.61 -16.93
N GLU A 310 5.58 0.40 -16.61
CA GLU A 310 4.61 0.36 -15.52
C GLU A 310 3.63 -0.81 -15.65
N SER A 311 3.18 -1.09 -16.88
CA SER A 311 2.24 -2.18 -17.16
C SER A 311 2.90 -3.56 -16.97
N GLN A 312 4.15 -3.73 -17.39
CA GLN A 312 4.92 -4.96 -17.15
C GLN A 312 5.14 -5.23 -15.67
N VAL A 313 5.51 -4.19 -14.89
CA VAL A 313 5.71 -4.35 -13.43
C VAL A 313 4.42 -4.77 -12.72
N LEU A 314 3.27 -4.19 -13.07
CA LEU A 314 2.00 -4.63 -12.49
C LEU A 314 1.65 -6.06 -12.93
N GLU A 315 1.87 -6.40 -14.20
CA GLU A 315 1.59 -7.74 -14.72
C GLU A 315 2.43 -8.81 -14.02
N ASP A 316 3.74 -8.59 -13.88
CA ASP A 316 4.65 -9.47 -13.16
C ASP A 316 4.21 -9.65 -11.70
N TYR A 317 3.78 -8.57 -11.05
CA TYR A 317 3.21 -8.63 -9.71
C TYR A 317 1.96 -9.51 -9.66
N LEU A 318 1.04 -9.35 -10.59
CA LEU A 318 -0.21 -10.12 -10.67
C LEU A 318 0.06 -11.61 -10.92
N VAL A 319 0.97 -11.93 -11.85
CA VAL A 319 1.41 -13.30 -12.13
C VAL A 319 2.06 -13.93 -10.90
N TRP A 320 2.92 -13.18 -10.21
CA TRP A 320 3.53 -13.63 -8.98
C TRP A 320 2.49 -13.95 -7.90
N ARG A 321 1.49 -13.07 -7.73
CA ARG A 321 0.38 -13.29 -6.78
C ARG A 321 -0.45 -14.53 -7.11
N TRP A 322 -0.69 -14.79 -8.39
CA TRP A 322 -1.42 -15.97 -8.85
C TRP A 322 -0.65 -17.27 -8.60
N THR A 323 0.62 -17.30 -9.03
CA THR A 323 1.47 -18.50 -8.96
C THR A 323 1.87 -18.84 -7.52
N SER A 324 2.00 -17.84 -6.64
CA SER A 324 2.29 -18.03 -5.22
C SER A 324 1.03 -18.28 -4.37
N HIS A 325 -0.15 -18.28 -4.98
CA HIS A 325 -1.41 -18.42 -4.25
C HIS A 325 -1.55 -19.82 -3.65
N GLN A 326 -2.05 -19.88 -2.42
CA GLN A 326 -2.38 -21.13 -1.73
C GLN A 326 -3.85 -21.11 -1.30
N PRO A 327 -4.67 -22.11 -1.70
CA PRO A 327 -4.34 -23.22 -2.61
C PRO A 327 -4.05 -22.76 -4.04
N SER A 328 -3.40 -23.60 -4.85
CA SER A 328 -3.10 -23.29 -6.25
C SER A 328 -4.36 -22.92 -7.03
N LEU A 329 -4.24 -21.91 -7.89
CA LEU A 329 -5.29 -21.45 -8.80
C LEU A 329 -5.21 -22.08 -10.21
N GLY A 330 -4.18 -22.89 -10.46
CA GLY A 330 -3.90 -23.49 -11.76
C GLY A 330 -3.01 -22.60 -12.65
N VAL A 331 -3.10 -22.80 -13.96
CA VAL A 331 -2.31 -22.07 -14.96
C VAL A 331 -2.74 -20.59 -14.97
N VAL A 332 -1.78 -19.70 -15.14
CA VAL A 332 -2.03 -18.26 -15.30
C VAL A 332 -2.86 -18.06 -16.58
N PRO A 333 -3.99 -17.31 -16.53
CA PRO A 333 -4.76 -17.02 -17.73
C PRO A 333 -3.95 -16.10 -18.67
N GLY A 334 -4.13 -16.26 -19.99
CA GLY A 334 -3.36 -15.53 -21.02
C GLY A 334 -4.19 -15.13 -22.24
N ASP A 335 -5.49 -14.88 -22.04
CA ASP A 335 -6.44 -14.39 -23.03
C ASP A 335 -7.24 -13.19 -22.49
N ARG A 336 -8.23 -12.71 -23.28
CA ARG A 336 -9.11 -11.62 -22.85
C ARG A 336 -9.79 -11.95 -21.52
N GLY A 337 -9.66 -11.04 -20.57
CA GLY A 337 -10.13 -11.17 -19.19
C GLY A 337 -9.07 -11.65 -18.20
N SER A 338 -7.86 -11.95 -18.65
CA SER A 338 -6.76 -12.41 -17.78
C SER A 338 -6.42 -11.39 -16.71
N ILE A 339 -6.26 -10.13 -17.11
CA ILE A 339 -5.93 -9.05 -16.16
C ILE A 339 -7.06 -8.85 -15.16
N ALA A 340 -8.32 -8.88 -15.60
CA ALA A 340 -9.46 -8.79 -14.71
C ALA A 340 -9.49 -9.94 -13.68
N ALA A 341 -9.28 -11.19 -14.13
CA ALA A 341 -9.24 -12.35 -13.24
C ALA A 341 -8.11 -12.23 -12.20
N LEU A 342 -6.91 -11.88 -12.63
CA LEU A 342 -5.75 -11.69 -11.76
C LEU A 342 -6.02 -10.59 -10.71
N ARG A 343 -6.52 -9.43 -11.14
CA ARG A 343 -6.80 -8.29 -10.26
C ARG A 343 -7.93 -8.60 -9.27
N LEU A 344 -9.04 -9.18 -9.72
CA LEU A 344 -10.20 -9.50 -8.85
C LEU A 344 -9.84 -10.51 -7.76
N VAL A 345 -9.01 -11.51 -8.08
CA VAL A 345 -8.48 -12.47 -7.08
C VAL A 345 -7.67 -11.74 -6.01
N VAL A 346 -6.77 -10.84 -6.41
CA VAL A 346 -5.94 -10.08 -5.47
C VAL A 346 -6.78 -9.11 -4.62
N MET A 347 -7.73 -8.40 -5.23
CA MET A 347 -8.65 -7.47 -4.55
C MET A 347 -9.46 -8.16 -3.46
N ALA A 348 -9.98 -9.36 -3.73
CA ALA A 348 -10.89 -10.06 -2.82
C ALA A 348 -10.23 -10.59 -1.54
N GLN A 349 -8.91 -10.82 -1.55
CA GLN A 349 -8.12 -11.30 -0.39
C GLN A 349 -8.80 -12.43 0.42
N GLY A 350 -9.52 -13.32 -0.27
CA GLY A 350 -10.43 -14.29 0.33
C GLY A 350 -10.52 -15.58 -0.47
N ASP A 351 -11.72 -16.12 -0.64
CA ASP A 351 -11.93 -17.33 -1.44
C ASP A 351 -11.79 -17.02 -2.94
N SER A 352 -10.54 -17.02 -3.41
CA SER A 352 -10.17 -16.78 -4.81
C SER A 352 -10.86 -17.73 -5.78
N GLN A 353 -11.17 -18.97 -5.36
CA GLN A 353 -11.89 -19.93 -6.19
C GLN A 353 -13.37 -19.54 -6.34
N ALA A 354 -14.00 -19.00 -5.29
CA ALA A 354 -15.34 -18.44 -5.39
C ALA A 354 -15.39 -17.21 -6.32
N ILE A 355 -14.36 -16.35 -6.28
CA ILE A 355 -14.22 -15.22 -7.21
C ILE A 355 -14.15 -15.70 -8.66
N LEU A 356 -13.30 -16.68 -8.97
CA LEU A 356 -13.16 -17.19 -10.34
C LEU A 356 -14.44 -17.87 -10.86
N ARG A 357 -15.12 -18.65 -10.00
CA ARG A 357 -16.45 -19.22 -10.35
C ARG A 357 -17.50 -18.13 -10.58
N ALA A 358 -17.43 -17.04 -9.81
CA ALA A 358 -18.36 -15.93 -9.99
C ALA A 358 -18.10 -15.15 -11.27
N LEU A 359 -16.83 -14.94 -11.64
CA LEU A 359 -16.46 -14.28 -12.89
C LEU A 359 -16.96 -15.06 -14.12
N THR A 360 -16.97 -16.39 -14.07
CA THR A 360 -17.50 -17.22 -15.17
C THR A 360 -19.04 -17.27 -15.22
N THR A 361 -19.73 -16.92 -14.14
CA THR A 361 -21.20 -17.00 -14.02
C THR A 361 -21.90 -15.65 -14.01
N VAL A 362 -21.16 -14.55 -13.87
CA VAL A 362 -21.69 -13.20 -13.99
C VAL A 362 -22.23 -12.98 -15.42
N PRO A 363 -23.32 -12.22 -15.62
CA PRO A 363 -23.84 -11.96 -16.96
C PRO A 363 -22.77 -11.43 -17.90
N LEU A 364 -22.76 -11.90 -19.15
CA LEU A 364 -21.71 -11.59 -20.14
C LEU A 364 -21.46 -10.08 -20.26
N GLN A 365 -22.52 -9.26 -20.32
CA GLN A 365 -22.43 -7.80 -20.40
C GLN A 365 -21.75 -7.12 -19.20
N ASP A 366 -21.78 -7.76 -18.02
CA ASP A 366 -21.12 -7.27 -16.82
C ASP A 366 -19.68 -7.79 -16.78
N ARG A 367 -19.46 -9.02 -17.26
CA ARG A 367 -18.13 -9.62 -17.44
C ARG A 367 -17.30 -8.79 -18.43
N ASP A 368 -17.84 -8.48 -19.60
CA ASP A 368 -17.16 -7.68 -20.63
C ASP A 368 -16.70 -6.32 -20.08
N VAL A 369 -17.55 -5.65 -19.31
CA VAL A 369 -17.17 -4.36 -18.68
C VAL A 369 -16.01 -4.55 -17.70
N LEU A 370 -16.02 -5.60 -16.89
CA LEU A 370 -14.93 -5.87 -15.94
C LEU A 370 -13.62 -6.23 -16.66
N GLU A 371 -13.70 -7.10 -17.67
CA GLU A 371 -12.56 -7.52 -18.50
C GLU A 371 -11.91 -6.30 -19.17
N ASP A 372 -12.71 -5.48 -19.84
CA ASP A 372 -12.22 -4.31 -20.54
C ASP A 372 -11.67 -3.25 -19.56
N GLU A 373 -12.44 -2.85 -18.55
CA GLU A 373 -12.08 -1.72 -17.68
C GLU A 373 -10.89 -2.02 -16.76
N LEU A 374 -10.77 -3.26 -16.27
CA LEU A 374 -9.62 -3.65 -15.44
C LEU A 374 -8.34 -3.86 -16.26
N ALA A 375 -8.43 -4.05 -17.57
CA ALA A 375 -7.28 -4.15 -18.47
C ALA A 375 -6.75 -2.78 -18.96
N HIS A 376 -7.42 -1.66 -18.64
CA HIS A 376 -6.91 -0.33 -18.99
C HIS A 376 -5.72 0.05 -18.12
N THR A 377 -4.59 0.36 -18.77
CA THR A 377 -3.32 0.62 -18.08
C THR A 377 -3.25 2.02 -17.46
N GLY A 378 -3.93 3.00 -18.06
CA GLY A 378 -3.77 4.41 -17.69
C GLY A 378 -2.39 4.99 -18.04
N CYS A 379 -1.56 4.23 -18.74
CA CYS A 379 -0.25 4.63 -19.25
C CYS A 379 -0.37 4.97 -20.74
N LYS A 380 0.47 5.89 -21.22
CA LYS A 380 0.52 6.22 -22.65
C LYS A 380 1.24 5.10 -23.38
N GLU A 381 0.67 4.63 -24.49
CA GLU A 381 1.32 3.65 -25.40
C GLU A 381 1.65 2.28 -24.75
N GLN A 382 1.06 1.95 -23.59
CA GLN A 382 1.27 0.65 -22.94
C GLN A 382 -0.02 -0.17 -22.85
N LEU A 383 0.12 -1.47 -23.10
CA LEU A 383 -0.90 -2.51 -22.94
C LEU A 383 -0.33 -3.63 -22.08
N PHE A 384 -1.21 -4.44 -21.50
CA PHE A 384 -0.83 -5.71 -20.88
C PHE A 384 -0.56 -6.77 -21.95
N GLU A 385 0.47 -7.58 -21.76
CA GLU A 385 0.86 -8.64 -22.70
C GLU A 385 -0.08 -9.84 -22.54
N LEU A 386 -0.43 -10.20 -21.30
CA LEU A 386 -1.31 -11.34 -21.00
C LEU A 386 -2.74 -11.20 -21.53
N GLU A 387 -3.18 -9.99 -21.83
CA GLU A 387 -4.53 -9.74 -22.34
C GLU A 387 -4.66 -10.13 -23.83
N ASN A 388 -3.53 -10.32 -24.53
CA ASN A 388 -3.46 -10.76 -25.92
C ASN A 388 -4.34 -9.91 -26.87
N PHE A 389 -4.19 -8.59 -26.78
CA PHE A 389 -4.93 -7.65 -27.63
C PHE A 389 -4.65 -7.89 -29.12
N PRO A 390 -5.65 -7.67 -30.00
CA PRO A 390 -5.44 -7.73 -31.45
C PRO A 390 -4.31 -6.79 -31.91
N GLU A 391 -3.57 -7.20 -32.95
CA GLU A 391 -2.53 -6.38 -33.55
C GLU A 391 -3.09 -5.01 -33.99
N GLY A 392 -2.36 -3.93 -33.67
CA GLY A 392 -2.78 -2.56 -33.96
C GLY A 392 -3.75 -1.96 -32.94
N THR A 393 -4.07 -2.66 -31.84
CA THR A 393 -4.82 -2.07 -30.72
C THR A 393 -4.05 -0.87 -30.16
N VAL A 394 -4.73 0.28 -30.07
CA VAL A 394 -4.16 1.51 -29.51
C VAL A 394 -4.72 1.72 -28.11
N PRO A 395 -3.88 2.03 -27.10
CA PRO A 395 -4.36 2.38 -25.77
C PRO A 395 -5.32 3.56 -25.81
N MET A 396 -6.43 3.46 -25.08
CA MET A 396 -7.41 4.53 -24.93
C MET A 396 -7.55 4.90 -23.45
N GLY A 397 -8.19 6.04 -23.17
CA GLY A 397 -8.44 6.44 -21.79
C GLY A 397 -9.62 7.39 -21.61
N PRO A 398 -9.84 7.92 -20.40
CA PRO A 398 -9.03 7.64 -19.21
C PRO A 398 -9.24 6.20 -18.71
N ALA A 399 -8.24 5.65 -18.04
CA ALA A 399 -8.45 4.47 -17.18
C ALA A 399 -9.24 4.89 -15.93
N ILE A 400 -10.05 3.98 -15.39
CA ILE A 400 -10.91 4.27 -14.24
C ILE A 400 -10.37 3.54 -13.01
N LEU A 401 -10.01 4.30 -11.98
CA LEU A 401 -9.69 3.78 -10.65
C LEU A 401 -10.95 3.84 -9.78
N ILE A 402 -11.51 2.68 -9.41
CA ILE A 402 -12.58 2.63 -8.40
C ILE A 402 -11.92 2.49 -7.03
N TYR A 403 -11.83 3.61 -6.31
CA TYR A 403 -11.22 3.66 -4.98
C TYR A 403 -12.15 3.08 -3.91
N TYR A 404 -11.61 2.12 -3.16
CA TYR A 404 -12.24 1.11 -2.30
C TYR A 404 -12.85 -0.12 -2.99
N ALA A 405 -12.50 -0.41 -4.25
CA ALA A 405 -12.93 -1.66 -4.90
C ALA A 405 -12.49 -2.95 -4.14
N PRO A 406 -11.26 -3.06 -3.60
CA PRO A 406 -10.87 -4.23 -2.80
C PRO A 406 -11.73 -4.41 -1.55
N ALA A 407 -12.06 -3.32 -0.85
CA ALA A 407 -12.90 -3.38 0.34
C ALA A 407 -14.33 -3.85 0.01
N LEU A 408 -14.91 -3.36 -1.09
CA LEU A 408 -16.19 -3.88 -1.60
C LEU A 408 -16.10 -5.39 -1.89
N MET A 409 -15.05 -5.85 -2.57
CA MET A 409 -14.86 -7.28 -2.89
C MET A 409 -14.64 -8.13 -1.64
N GLN A 410 -13.92 -7.63 -0.63
CA GLN A 410 -13.68 -8.33 0.63
C GLN A 410 -14.92 -8.40 1.51
N LYS A 411 -15.78 -7.38 1.48
CA LYS A 411 -17.00 -7.32 2.31
C LYS A 411 -18.20 -7.93 1.60
N ALA A 412 -18.63 -7.32 0.50
CA ALA A 412 -19.79 -7.76 -0.26
C ALA A 412 -19.46 -9.06 -1.01
N GLY A 413 -18.29 -9.10 -1.67
CA GLY A 413 -17.87 -10.25 -2.45
C GLY A 413 -17.60 -11.50 -1.62
N LYS A 414 -17.25 -11.40 -0.33
CA LYS A 414 -17.15 -12.57 0.55
C LYS A 414 -18.49 -13.31 0.73
N SER A 415 -19.60 -12.58 0.69
CA SER A 415 -20.95 -13.14 0.85
C SER A 415 -21.59 -13.53 -0.48
N ASP A 416 -21.42 -12.70 -1.51
CA ASP A 416 -21.97 -12.90 -2.84
C ASP A 416 -21.01 -12.28 -3.88
N PRO A 417 -20.00 -13.05 -4.31
CA PRO A 417 -19.00 -12.59 -5.27
C PRO A 417 -19.61 -12.07 -6.59
N SER A 418 -20.65 -12.75 -7.08
CA SER A 418 -21.24 -12.43 -8.40
C SER A 418 -21.94 -11.08 -8.34
N SER A 419 -22.78 -10.84 -7.34
CA SER A 419 -23.44 -9.55 -7.21
C SER A 419 -22.47 -8.41 -6.90
N ALA A 420 -21.40 -8.65 -6.13
CA ALA A 420 -20.34 -7.65 -5.91
C ALA A 420 -19.64 -7.25 -7.22
N MET A 421 -19.31 -8.21 -8.09
CA MET A 421 -18.76 -7.94 -9.42
C MET A 421 -19.71 -7.13 -10.30
N ARG A 422 -21.02 -7.42 -10.23
CA ARG A 422 -22.03 -6.66 -10.99
C ARG A 422 -22.20 -5.23 -10.49
N ILE A 423 -22.07 -5.01 -9.17
CA ILE A 423 -22.04 -3.66 -8.59
C ILE A 423 -20.84 -2.90 -9.16
N LEU A 424 -19.67 -3.54 -9.18
CA LEU A 424 -18.45 -2.95 -9.74
C LEU A 424 -18.60 -2.65 -11.24
N ALA A 425 -19.15 -3.58 -12.03
CA ALA A 425 -19.40 -3.39 -13.46
C ALA A 425 -20.37 -2.22 -13.73
N GLU A 426 -21.42 -2.06 -12.91
CA GLU A 426 -22.35 -0.94 -13.04
C GLU A 426 -21.68 0.40 -12.72
N ILE A 427 -20.81 0.45 -11.71
CA ILE A 427 -20.05 1.66 -11.39
C ILE A 427 -19.14 2.04 -12.56
N PHE A 428 -18.39 1.09 -13.12
CA PHE A 428 -17.59 1.31 -14.32
C PHE A 428 -18.42 1.82 -15.50
N ARG A 429 -19.56 1.18 -15.77
CA ARG A 429 -20.45 1.56 -16.88
C ARG A 429 -20.93 3.00 -16.73
N GLN A 430 -21.35 3.42 -15.54
CA GLN A 430 -21.77 4.81 -15.31
C GLN A 430 -20.58 5.78 -15.31
N ALA A 431 -19.42 5.38 -14.80
CA ALA A 431 -18.21 6.20 -14.85
C ALA A 431 -17.77 6.44 -16.31
N ARG A 432 -17.82 5.42 -17.18
CA ARG A 432 -17.52 5.55 -18.61
C ARG A 432 -18.45 6.51 -19.35
N GLN A 433 -19.66 6.75 -18.83
CA GLN A 433 -20.58 7.75 -19.36
C GLN A 433 -20.21 9.18 -18.93
N LEU A 434 -19.57 9.34 -17.78
CA LEU A 434 -19.01 10.62 -17.31
C LEU A 434 -17.65 10.94 -17.94
N TRP A 435 -16.92 9.90 -18.32
CA TRP A 435 -15.61 9.97 -18.99
C TRP A 435 -15.53 8.99 -20.16
N PRO A 436 -16.09 9.38 -21.32
CA PRO A 436 -16.02 8.58 -22.52
C PRO A 436 -14.59 8.22 -22.89
N MET A 437 -14.43 7.05 -23.49
CA MET A 437 -13.15 6.56 -23.95
C MET A 437 -12.68 7.34 -25.17
N LEU A 438 -11.51 7.97 -25.08
CA LEU A 438 -10.94 8.82 -26.12
C LEU A 438 -9.43 8.54 -26.27
N PRO A 439 -8.89 8.48 -27.50
CA PRO A 439 -7.44 8.37 -27.72
C PRO A 439 -6.65 9.52 -27.08
N SER A 440 -7.21 10.74 -27.09
CA SER A 440 -6.58 11.93 -26.49
C SER A 440 -6.49 11.88 -24.96
N SER A 441 -7.22 10.96 -24.32
CA SER A 441 -7.19 10.74 -22.87
C SER A 441 -6.38 9.48 -22.50
N ALA A 442 -5.71 8.84 -23.46
CA ALA A 442 -4.73 7.79 -23.18
C ALA A 442 -3.62 8.32 -22.26
N GLY A 443 -3.15 7.49 -21.33
CA GLY A 443 -2.18 7.94 -20.32
C GLY A 443 -2.76 8.78 -19.19
N THR A 444 -4.09 8.88 -19.06
CA THR A 444 -4.74 9.59 -17.96
C THR A 444 -5.61 8.64 -17.12
N VAL A 445 -5.82 9.00 -15.86
CA VAL A 445 -6.66 8.26 -14.91
C VAL A 445 -7.68 9.18 -14.27
N VAL A 446 -8.86 8.65 -14.02
CA VAL A 446 -9.91 9.27 -13.20
C VAL A 446 -10.25 8.37 -12.01
N THR A 447 -10.61 8.98 -10.89
CA THR A 447 -10.90 8.29 -9.63
C THR A 447 -12.38 8.33 -9.33
N VAL A 448 -12.96 7.17 -9.01
CA VAL A 448 -14.33 7.01 -8.55
C VAL A 448 -14.32 6.48 -7.13
N ARG A 449 -14.72 7.32 -6.18
CA ARG A 449 -14.76 6.98 -4.76
C ARG A 449 -16.03 6.24 -4.40
N ILE A 450 -15.89 5.07 -3.76
CA ILE A 450 -17.03 4.26 -3.30
C ILE A 450 -17.04 4.06 -1.78
N ASP A 451 -16.57 5.06 -1.03
CA ASP A 451 -16.47 5.06 0.43
C ASP A 451 -17.73 4.53 1.13
N VAL A 452 -18.90 4.95 0.65
CA VAL A 452 -20.21 4.59 1.22
C VAL A 452 -20.59 3.12 1.02
N LEU A 453 -19.93 2.42 0.09
CA LEU A 453 -20.21 1.01 -0.24
C LEU A 453 -19.25 0.03 0.41
N LYS A 454 -18.05 0.48 0.82
CA LYS A 454 -16.92 -0.39 1.15
C LYS A 454 -17.17 -1.35 2.33
N GLU A 455 -18.04 -0.96 3.27
CA GLU A 455 -18.41 -1.76 4.45
C GLU A 455 -19.79 -2.44 4.34
N LEU A 456 -20.48 -2.28 3.21
CA LEU A 456 -21.84 -2.80 3.03
C LEU A 456 -21.83 -4.21 2.44
N GLU A 457 -22.78 -5.03 2.89
CA GLU A 457 -23.10 -6.30 2.22
C GLU A 457 -23.98 -6.05 0.98
N VAL A 458 -23.93 -6.96 0.00
CA VAL A 458 -24.74 -6.86 -1.25
C VAL A 458 -26.20 -6.54 -0.96
N LYS A 459 -26.81 -7.23 0.01
CA LYS A 459 -28.23 -7.04 0.37
C LYS A 459 -28.57 -5.59 0.78
N LEU A 460 -27.63 -4.88 1.39
CA LEU A 460 -27.82 -3.49 1.82
C LEU A 460 -27.60 -2.51 0.69
N ILE A 461 -26.68 -2.85 -0.24
CA ILE A 461 -26.42 -2.05 -1.44
C ILE A 461 -27.62 -2.14 -2.40
N THR A 462 -28.18 -3.34 -2.58
CA THR A 462 -29.30 -3.60 -3.50
C THR A 462 -30.67 -3.30 -2.89
N ALA A 463 -30.77 -3.18 -1.56
CA ALA A 463 -32.01 -2.78 -0.90
C ALA A 463 -32.39 -1.35 -1.29
N ALA A 464 -33.43 -1.23 -2.11
CA ALA A 464 -34.04 0.06 -2.42
C ALA A 464 -34.83 0.54 -1.20
N THR A 465 -34.39 1.63 -0.58
CA THR A 465 -35.24 2.41 0.32
C THR A 465 -36.16 3.26 -0.55
N PRO A 466 -37.50 3.18 -0.41
CA PRO A 466 -38.41 4.00 -1.22
C PRO A 466 -38.04 5.48 -1.16
N GLY A 467 -37.88 6.12 -2.32
CA GLY A 467 -37.48 7.52 -2.40
C GLY A 467 -35.98 7.77 -2.32
N GLU A 468 -35.13 6.74 -2.16
CA GLU A 468 -33.68 6.86 -2.20
C GLU A 468 -33.07 6.03 -3.33
N VAL A 469 -31.97 6.53 -3.88
CA VAL A 469 -31.25 5.90 -4.99
C VAL A 469 -29.75 6.09 -4.82
N TRP A 470 -28.97 5.21 -5.44
CA TRP A 470 -27.52 5.39 -5.55
C TRP A 470 -27.21 6.24 -6.78
N ALA A 471 -26.35 7.22 -6.61
CA ALA A 471 -25.90 8.09 -7.67
C ALA A 471 -24.37 8.19 -7.67
N LEU A 472 -23.80 8.23 -8.86
CA LEU A 472 -22.41 8.59 -9.12
C LEU A 472 -22.38 10.07 -9.51
N GLU A 473 -21.73 10.90 -8.70
CA GLU A 473 -21.61 12.34 -8.95
C GLU A 473 -20.17 12.71 -9.24
N LYS A 474 -19.96 13.39 -10.37
CA LYS A 474 -18.69 13.99 -10.79
C LYS A 474 -18.41 15.23 -9.93
N THR A 475 -17.42 15.12 -9.06
CA THR A 475 -16.98 16.18 -8.15
C THR A 475 -15.91 17.08 -8.77
N SER A 476 -15.12 16.55 -9.72
CA SER A 476 -14.10 17.31 -10.45
C SER A 476 -13.98 16.83 -11.91
N SER A 477 -13.02 17.36 -12.67
CA SER A 477 -12.69 16.81 -13.99
C SER A 477 -12.08 15.41 -13.93
N ARG A 478 -11.53 15.02 -12.77
CA ARG A 478 -10.82 13.75 -12.52
C ARG A 478 -11.47 12.85 -11.47
N ASP A 479 -12.45 13.35 -10.74
CA ASP A 479 -13.01 12.66 -9.59
C ASP A 479 -14.53 12.56 -9.66
N ALA A 480 -15.05 11.45 -9.15
CA ALA A 480 -16.45 11.27 -8.79
C ALA A 480 -16.57 10.52 -7.48
N GLU A 481 -17.74 10.57 -6.87
CA GLU A 481 -18.10 9.77 -5.71
C GLU A 481 -19.47 9.12 -5.87
N VAL A 482 -19.61 7.93 -5.29
CA VAL A 482 -20.89 7.28 -5.11
C VAL A 482 -21.52 7.76 -3.82
N LYS A 483 -22.77 8.20 -3.89
CA LYS A 483 -23.57 8.64 -2.75
C LYS A 483 -25.00 8.14 -2.84
N LYS A 484 -25.65 8.05 -1.67
CA LYS A 484 -27.09 7.81 -1.59
C LYS A 484 -27.81 9.15 -1.62
N VAL A 485 -28.80 9.30 -2.50
CA VAL A 485 -29.54 10.55 -2.69
C VAL A 485 -31.04 10.31 -2.60
N SER A 486 -31.77 11.28 -2.06
CA SER A 486 -33.23 11.26 -2.03
C SER A 486 -33.79 11.84 -3.33
N LEU A 487 -34.73 11.12 -3.96
CA LEU A 487 -35.43 11.51 -5.19
C LEU A 487 -36.23 12.82 -5.03
N GLY A 488 -36.58 13.20 -3.80
CA GLY A 488 -37.30 14.45 -3.51
C GLY A 488 -36.40 15.67 -3.25
N SER A 489 -35.07 15.51 -3.27
CA SER A 489 -34.16 16.62 -2.97
C SER A 489 -34.01 17.56 -4.17
N GLU A 490 -34.13 18.87 -3.94
CA GLU A 490 -33.85 19.90 -4.96
C GLU A 490 -32.45 19.75 -5.56
N ALA A 491 -31.49 19.29 -4.75
CA ALA A 491 -30.13 19.00 -5.16
C ALA A 491 -30.07 17.97 -6.31
N LEU A 492 -30.90 16.92 -6.28
CA LEU A 492 -30.94 15.92 -7.35
C LEU A 492 -31.50 16.54 -8.64
N SER A 493 -32.60 17.30 -8.54
CA SER A 493 -33.20 17.98 -9.67
C SER A 493 -32.23 18.96 -10.33
N GLN A 494 -31.50 19.77 -9.54
CA GLN A 494 -30.48 20.67 -10.07
C GLN A 494 -29.30 19.92 -10.70
N ALA A 495 -28.87 18.81 -10.10
CA ALA A 495 -27.77 18.02 -10.63
C ALA A 495 -28.12 17.32 -11.96
N PHE A 496 -29.37 16.88 -12.12
CA PHE A 496 -29.89 16.39 -13.41
C PHE A 496 -29.98 17.49 -14.46
N LEU A 497 -30.42 18.70 -14.07
CA LEU A 497 -30.44 19.86 -14.97
C LEU A 497 -29.04 20.28 -15.42
N ALA A 498 -28.01 20.02 -14.61
CA ALA A 498 -26.61 20.21 -14.99
C ALA A 498 -26.09 19.16 -16.00
N GLY A 499 -26.91 18.17 -16.38
CA GLY A 499 -26.80 17.29 -17.55
C GLY A 499 -25.70 16.22 -17.53
N ASN A 500 -24.50 16.57 -17.09
CA ASN A 500 -23.28 15.74 -17.26
C ASN A 500 -22.55 15.43 -15.95
N LYS A 501 -23.16 15.74 -14.80
CA LYS A 501 -22.50 15.58 -13.49
C LYS A 501 -22.97 14.38 -12.70
N VAL A 502 -24.17 13.85 -12.95
CA VAL A 502 -24.73 12.77 -12.13
C VAL A 502 -25.24 11.63 -12.99
N ARG A 503 -24.94 10.40 -12.57
CA ARG A 503 -25.46 9.16 -13.15
C ARG A 503 -26.13 8.34 -12.06
N MET A 504 -27.27 7.74 -12.40
CA MET A 504 -27.98 6.84 -11.51
C MET A 504 -27.37 5.45 -11.60
N LEU A 505 -27.10 4.83 -10.46
CA LEU A 505 -26.57 3.47 -10.38
C LEU A 505 -27.73 2.50 -10.18
N ASN A 506 -27.86 1.53 -11.07
CA ASN A 506 -28.93 0.54 -10.98
C ASN A 506 -28.44 -0.80 -10.44
N PHE A 507 -28.39 -0.92 -9.11
CA PHE A 507 -28.06 -2.18 -8.46
C PHE A 507 -29.26 -3.16 -8.37
N THR A 508 -30.48 -2.70 -8.64
CA THR A 508 -31.73 -3.49 -8.48
C THR A 508 -32.14 -4.31 -9.70
N LYS A 509 -31.73 -3.92 -10.92
CA LYS A 509 -32.00 -4.71 -12.14
C LYS A 509 -31.22 -6.02 -12.20
N MET A 510 -30.56 -6.39 -11.11
CA MET A 510 -29.93 -7.68 -10.97
C MET A 510 -31.01 -8.75 -10.77
N PRO A 511 -31.23 -9.68 -11.73
CA PRO A 511 -32.14 -10.78 -11.48
C PRO A 511 -31.61 -11.50 -10.25
N TYR A 512 -32.40 -11.50 -9.18
CA TYR A 512 -32.12 -12.30 -8.00
C TYR A 512 -32.30 -13.74 -8.47
N ASN A 513 -31.20 -14.40 -8.84
CA ASN A 513 -31.23 -15.83 -9.14
C ASN A 513 -31.37 -16.53 -7.78
N ASN A 514 -32.60 -16.55 -7.26
CA ASN A 514 -32.97 -17.40 -6.14
C ASN A 514 -32.61 -18.83 -6.54
N SER A 515 -31.52 -19.33 -5.95
CA SER A 515 -31.29 -20.74 -5.65
C SER A 515 -31.95 -21.71 -6.65
N ILE A 516 -31.18 -22.18 -7.63
CA ILE A 516 -31.35 -23.58 -8.02
C ILE A 516 -31.08 -24.37 -6.74
N GLY A 517 -32.16 -24.75 -6.07
CA GLY A 517 -32.11 -25.71 -4.99
C GLY A 517 -31.51 -26.99 -5.55
N MET A 518 -30.23 -27.23 -5.26
CA MET A 518 -29.66 -28.57 -5.31
C MET A 518 -30.31 -29.39 -4.19
N LYS A 519 -31.55 -29.80 -4.41
CA LYS A 519 -32.12 -31.02 -3.85
C LYS A 519 -32.23 -32.01 -5.00
N GLY A 520 -31.28 -32.95 -5.02
CA GLY A 520 -31.43 -34.20 -5.76
C GLY A 520 -30.81 -34.25 -7.15
N ILE A 521 -29.48 -34.25 -7.24
CA ILE A 521 -28.75 -35.26 -8.02
C ILE A 521 -27.48 -35.54 -7.22
N GLN A 522 -27.56 -36.52 -6.33
CA GLN A 522 -26.41 -37.27 -5.87
C GLN A 522 -26.65 -38.72 -6.28
N THR A 523 -25.63 -39.33 -6.90
CA THR A 523 -25.40 -40.77 -7.06
C THR A 523 -26.14 -41.55 -8.16
N THR A 524 -25.63 -41.45 -9.39
CA THR A 524 -25.55 -42.61 -10.33
C THR A 524 -24.32 -42.52 -11.24
N TRP A 525 -23.13 -42.23 -10.67
CA TRP A 525 -21.86 -42.43 -11.37
C TRP A 525 -20.81 -42.99 -10.40
N ARG A 526 -20.97 -44.28 -10.05
CA ARG A 526 -19.90 -45.21 -9.64
C ARG A 526 -20.54 -46.58 -9.32
N LYS A 527 -20.60 -47.45 -10.33
CA LYS A 527 -20.58 -48.91 -10.18
C LYS A 527 -20.51 -49.57 -11.56
N LYS A 528 -19.30 -49.62 -12.11
CA LYS A 528 -18.78 -50.74 -12.91
C LYS A 528 -17.26 -50.56 -12.93
N GLU A 529 -16.56 -51.70 -12.88
CA GLU A 529 -15.11 -51.85 -12.77
C GLU A 529 -14.52 -51.81 -11.35
N SER A 530 -14.78 -52.89 -10.61
CA SER A 530 -13.70 -53.66 -9.97
C SER A 530 -14.27 -54.96 -9.39
N LYS A 531 -14.18 -56.07 -10.13
CA LYS A 531 -14.11 -57.46 -9.62
C LYS A 531 -13.99 -58.44 -10.79
N SER A 532 -12.76 -58.72 -11.19
CA SER A 532 -12.38 -60.01 -11.78
C SER A 532 -10.92 -60.32 -11.39
N GLN A 533 -10.79 -61.02 -10.27
CA GLN A 533 -9.73 -61.97 -9.93
C GLN A 533 -10.53 -63.26 -9.61
N ASN A 534 -10.20 -64.49 -9.99
CA ASN A 534 -9.01 -65.16 -10.47
C ASN A 534 -9.45 -66.42 -11.26
N LEU A 535 -8.50 -67.11 -11.89
CA LEU A 535 -8.44 -68.48 -12.45
C LEU A 535 -7.90 -68.37 -13.89
N ASP A 536 -6.87 -69.08 -14.35
CA ASP A 536 -5.93 -70.01 -13.74
C ASP A 536 -4.77 -70.21 -14.73
N ALA A 537 -3.72 -70.91 -14.29
CA ALA A 537 -2.40 -71.13 -14.88
C ALA A 537 -2.27 -71.56 -16.37
N GLY A 538 -1.08 -71.31 -16.96
CA GLY A 538 -0.67 -71.98 -18.21
C GLY A 538 0.59 -71.48 -18.95
N SER A 539 1.78 -71.73 -18.38
CA SER A 539 3.07 -72.09 -19.04
C SER A 539 3.29 -71.88 -20.56
N SER A 540 4.37 -71.15 -20.92
CA SER A 540 5.53 -71.54 -21.81
C SER A 540 6.13 -70.32 -22.55
N ARG A 541 7.34 -69.84 -22.20
CA ARG A 541 8.67 -70.10 -22.82
C ARG A 541 8.76 -69.81 -24.34
N PHE A 542 9.45 -68.73 -24.72
CA PHE A 542 10.89 -68.72 -25.02
C PHE A 542 11.49 -67.34 -24.74
#